data_AF-A0A914SUA5-F1
#
_entry.id   AF-A0A914SUA5-F1
#
_cell.length_a   1.000
_cell.length_b   1.000
_cell.length_c   1.000
_cell.angle_alpha   90.00
_cell.angle_beta   90.00
_cell.angle_gamma   90.00
#
_symmetry.space_group_name_H-M   'P 1'
#
loop_
_entity.id
_entity.type
_entity.pdbx_description
1 polymer ?
#
loop_
_entity_poly.entity_id
_entity_poly.type
_entity_poly.pdbx_seq_one_letter_code
_entity_poly.pdbx_strand_id
1 'polypeptide(L)'
;MAIKLKSFYNRSTLLYLNFTPKTNNNRSTVLEYFKQTFENNERVVINEKRIDWSVYLSNIGDSKFVVSPPGNGIDTHRTWESIGMGAIPIVLKTELQPLYDDMPIMVVNDWTEVTEENMKKFASDNINRFSKDGIPWRPKLWLRYWIKKIMNEKNNYIKNFC
;
A
#
# COMPACT_ATOMS: atom_id res chain seq x y z
N MET A 1 3.64 -23.46 -1.50
CA MET A 1 2.28 -23.21 -2.02
C MET A 1 2.28 -21.82 -2.64
N ALA A 2 2.00 -21.67 -3.94
CA ALA A 2 1.93 -20.33 -4.55
C ALA A 2 0.65 -19.64 -4.06
N ILE A 3 0.77 -18.47 -3.43
CA ILE A 3 -0.38 -17.66 -3.04
C ILE A 3 -1.00 -17.09 -4.31
N LYS A 4 -2.20 -17.57 -4.68
CA LYS A 4 -2.97 -17.02 -5.79
C LYS A 4 -3.59 -15.70 -5.33
N LEU A 5 -3.25 -14.62 -6.02
CA LEU A 5 -3.78 -13.30 -5.67
C LEU A 5 -5.28 -13.20 -5.99
N LYS A 6 -6.02 -12.60 -5.06
CA LYS A 6 -7.43 -12.29 -5.22
C LYS A 6 -7.59 -10.98 -6.00
N SER A 7 -8.48 -10.98 -6.99
CA SER A 7 -8.89 -9.76 -7.72
C SER A 7 -9.31 -8.67 -6.74
N PHE A 8 -8.87 -7.44 -6.95
CA PHE A 8 -9.22 -6.28 -6.13
C PHE A 8 -10.74 -6.13 -5.95
N TYR A 9 -11.53 -6.44 -6.99
CA TYR A 9 -12.99 -6.31 -6.94
C TYR A 9 -13.65 -7.32 -6.01
N ASN A 10 -13.06 -8.51 -5.86
CA ASN A 10 -13.64 -9.62 -5.10
C ASN A 10 -13.26 -9.62 -3.61
N ARG A 11 -12.40 -8.70 -3.18
CA ARG A 11 -11.91 -8.56 -1.80
C ARG A 11 -13.01 -8.09 -0.86
N SER A 12 -13.12 -8.75 0.30
CA SER A 12 -14.21 -8.47 1.26
C SER A 12 -13.91 -7.23 2.08
N THR A 13 -12.70 -7.15 2.64
CA THR A 13 -12.21 -6.04 3.46
C THR A 13 -11.94 -4.81 2.60
N LEU A 14 -12.58 -3.69 2.94
CA LEU A 14 -12.35 -2.39 2.33
C LEU A 14 -10.99 -1.83 2.78
N LEU A 15 -10.77 -1.77 4.10
CA LEU A 15 -9.60 -1.13 4.69
C LEU A 15 -9.03 -2.00 5.80
N TYR A 16 -7.72 -2.18 5.79
CA TYR A 16 -7.01 -2.97 6.78
C TYR A 16 -5.91 -2.19 7.49
N LEU A 17 -5.90 -2.29 8.81
CA LEU A 17 -4.92 -1.71 9.70
C LEU A 17 -4.28 -2.82 10.52
N ASN A 18 -2.96 -2.99 10.42
CA ASN A 18 -2.21 -3.92 11.25
C ASN A 18 -0.87 -3.34 11.66
N PHE A 19 -0.85 -2.68 12.82
CA PHE A 19 0.37 -2.13 13.41
C PHE A 19 0.18 -1.84 14.90
N THR A 20 1.28 -1.98 15.66
CA THR A 20 1.28 -1.62 17.08
C THR A 20 1.49 -0.11 17.23
N PRO A 21 0.69 0.58 18.07
CA PRO A 21 0.82 2.02 18.30
C PRO A 21 2.11 2.39 19.06
N LYS A 22 2.66 1.48 19.85
CA LYS A 22 3.81 1.73 20.75
C LYS A 22 5.16 1.96 20.07
N THR A 23 5.28 1.66 18.78
CA THR A 23 6.58 1.71 18.07
C THR A 23 6.88 3.09 17.48
N ASN A 24 5.89 3.98 17.38
CA ASN A 24 6.07 5.36 16.90
C ASN A 24 4.94 6.23 17.48
N ASN A 25 5.29 7.38 18.07
CA ASN A 25 4.35 8.26 18.78
C ASN A 25 3.14 8.70 17.93
N ASN A 26 3.31 8.81 16.61
CA ASN A 26 2.24 9.22 15.70
C ASN A 26 1.25 8.08 15.39
N ARG A 27 1.58 6.82 15.66
CA ARG A 27 0.68 5.69 15.31
C ARG A 27 -0.57 5.64 16.18
N SER A 28 -0.48 6.13 17.42
CA SER A 28 -1.65 6.20 18.31
C SER A 28 -2.71 7.15 17.77
N THR A 29 -2.31 8.34 17.28
CA THR A 29 -3.26 9.33 16.72
C THR A 29 -3.87 8.83 15.41
N VAL A 30 -3.07 8.16 14.57
CA VAL A 30 -3.58 7.52 13.35
C VAL A 30 -4.62 6.46 13.67
N LEU A 31 -4.31 5.57 14.60
CA LEU A 31 -5.23 4.51 15.01
C LEU A 31 -6.55 5.07 15.55
N GLU A 32 -6.48 6.11 16.38
CA GLU A 32 -7.65 6.77 16.95
C GLU A 32 -8.53 7.41 15.86
N TYR A 33 -7.92 8.11 14.91
CA TYR A 33 -8.62 8.67 13.76
C TYR A 33 -9.40 7.60 12.99
N PHE A 34 -8.76 6.47 12.67
CA PHE A 34 -9.41 5.40 11.91
C PHE A 34 -10.51 4.69 12.70
N LYS A 35 -10.34 4.50 14.01
CA LYS A 35 -11.39 3.95 14.87
C LYS A 35 -12.63 4.83 14.89
N GLN A 36 -12.45 6.14 15.06
CA GLN A 36 -13.56 7.10 15.10
C GLN A 36 -14.23 7.23 13.72
N THR A 37 -13.45 7.36 12.66
CA THR A 37 -13.96 7.58 11.30
C THR A 37 -14.72 6.37 10.75
N PHE A 38 -14.33 5.16 11.17
CA PHE A 38 -14.86 3.90 10.62
C PHE A 38 -15.52 2.99 11.66
N GLU A 39 -15.95 3.53 12.81
CA GLU A 39 -16.47 2.77 13.95
C GLU A 39 -17.55 1.73 13.58
N ASN A 40 -18.44 2.09 12.65
CA ASN A 40 -19.59 1.27 12.24
C ASN A 40 -19.41 0.60 10.87
N ASN A 41 -18.17 0.55 10.34
CA ASN A 41 -17.91 -0.04 9.03
C ASN A 41 -17.36 -1.48 9.19
N GLU A 42 -18.23 -2.47 9.02
CA GLU A 42 -17.89 -3.90 9.14
C GLU A 42 -16.82 -4.37 8.14
N ARG A 43 -16.54 -3.58 7.08
CA ARG A 43 -15.52 -3.88 6.08
C ARG A 43 -14.16 -3.26 6.43
N VAL A 44 -14.02 -2.68 7.62
CA VAL A 44 -12.78 -2.10 8.13
C VAL A 44 -12.26 -3.00 9.24
N VAL A 45 -11.05 -3.53 9.07
CA VAL A 45 -10.45 -4.46 10.01
C VAL A 45 -9.23 -3.82 10.66
N ILE A 46 -9.23 -3.75 11.99
CA ILE A 46 -8.18 -3.10 12.79
C ILE A 46 -7.56 -4.12 13.75
N ASN A 47 -6.27 -4.39 13.55
CA ASN A 47 -5.45 -5.27 14.38
C ASN A 47 -4.31 -4.48 15.04
N GLU A 48 -4.35 -4.37 16.36
CA GLU A 48 -3.34 -3.63 17.15
C GLU A 48 -2.22 -4.53 17.69
N LYS A 49 -2.47 -5.85 17.66
CA LYS A 49 -1.58 -6.87 18.21
C LYS A 49 -0.91 -7.65 17.09
N ARG A 50 0.27 -8.20 17.41
CA ARG A 50 0.96 -9.11 16.50
C ARG A 50 0.12 -10.36 16.30
N ILE A 51 -0.11 -10.69 15.05
CA ILE A 51 -0.76 -11.92 14.60
C ILE A 51 0.26 -12.80 13.89
N ASP A 52 -0.10 -14.05 13.63
CA ASP A 52 0.72 -14.94 12.82
C ASP A 52 0.95 -14.34 11.42
N TRP A 53 2.15 -14.53 10.88
CA TRP A 53 2.54 -13.92 9.61
C TRP A 53 1.71 -14.42 8.43
N SER A 54 1.32 -15.71 8.42
CA SER A 54 0.47 -16.26 7.36
C SER A 54 -0.94 -15.66 7.42
N VAL A 55 -1.48 -15.47 8.62
CA VAL A 55 -2.79 -14.81 8.84
C VAL A 55 -2.71 -13.35 8.42
N TYR A 56 -1.61 -12.66 8.76
CA TYR A 56 -1.38 -11.28 8.34
C TYR A 56 -1.38 -11.13 6.81
N LEU A 57 -0.58 -11.94 6.10
CA LEU A 57 -0.57 -11.91 4.65
C LEU A 57 -1.93 -12.27 4.04
N SER A 58 -2.64 -13.26 4.62
CA SER A 58 -3.98 -13.62 4.18
C SER A 58 -4.95 -12.44 4.31
N ASN A 59 -4.91 -11.71 5.43
CA ASN A 59 -5.75 -10.54 5.65
C ASN A 59 -5.44 -9.42 4.65
N ILE A 60 -4.15 -9.15 4.36
CA ILE A 60 -3.76 -8.22 3.30
C ILE A 60 -4.32 -8.68 1.94
N GLY A 61 -4.18 -9.98 1.63
CA GLY A 61 -4.64 -10.56 0.36
C GLY A 61 -6.15 -10.43 0.13
N ASP A 62 -6.94 -10.31 1.20
CA ASP A 62 -8.38 -10.08 1.13
C ASP A 62 -8.79 -8.61 1.33
N SER A 63 -7.82 -7.69 1.47
CA SER A 63 -8.06 -6.26 1.69
C SER A 63 -7.85 -5.42 0.44
N LYS A 64 -8.77 -4.51 0.15
CA LYS A 64 -8.63 -3.55 -0.95
C LYS A 64 -7.53 -2.54 -0.65
N PHE A 65 -7.60 -1.91 0.52
CA PHE A 65 -6.65 -0.90 0.98
C PHE A 65 -5.96 -1.32 2.28
N VAL A 66 -4.71 -0.90 2.46
CA VAL A 66 -3.94 -1.15 3.69
C VAL A 66 -3.30 0.15 4.16
N VAL A 67 -3.58 0.54 5.40
CA VAL A 67 -2.98 1.73 6.02
C VAL A 67 -1.54 1.42 6.42
N SER A 68 -0.60 2.21 5.88
CA SER A 68 0.83 1.97 6.02
C SER A 68 1.58 3.21 6.56
N PRO A 69 1.32 3.64 7.80
CA PRO A 69 2.02 4.77 8.40
C PRO A 69 3.53 4.50 8.54
N PRO A 70 4.36 5.55 8.59
CA PRO A 70 5.78 5.42 8.88
C PRO A 70 6.07 4.54 10.11
N GLY A 71 7.21 3.84 10.07
CA GLY A 71 7.77 3.09 11.19
C GLY A 71 8.75 3.92 11.99
N ASN A 72 9.89 3.33 12.34
CA ASN A 72 11.02 4.10 12.87
C ASN A 72 11.67 4.97 11.76
N GLY A 73 11.42 4.64 10.50
CA GLY A 73 11.76 5.46 9.33
C GLY A 73 10.53 5.76 8.48
N ILE A 74 10.76 6.50 7.39
CA ILE A 74 9.73 6.92 6.43
C ILE A 74 9.14 5.75 5.62
N ASP A 75 9.85 4.63 5.49
CA ASP A 75 9.35 3.39 4.86
C ASP A 75 8.91 2.33 5.89
N THR A 76 8.10 1.37 5.45
CA THR A 76 7.70 0.22 6.24
C THR A 76 7.50 -1.02 5.35
N HIS A 77 7.88 -2.20 5.85
CA HIS A 77 7.66 -3.50 5.18
C HIS A 77 6.21 -3.69 4.75
N ARG A 78 5.25 -3.15 5.52
CA ARG A 78 3.82 -3.23 5.24
C ARG A 78 3.43 -2.64 3.90
N THR A 79 4.11 -1.59 3.43
CA THR A 79 3.86 -1.01 2.11
C THR A 79 4.15 -2.05 1.03
N TRP A 80 5.31 -2.70 1.10
CA TRP A 80 5.76 -3.67 0.11
C TRP A 80 5.02 -5.01 0.19
N GLU A 81 4.67 -5.47 1.39
CA GLU A 81 3.82 -6.65 1.58
C GLU A 81 2.42 -6.43 1.01
N SER A 82 1.86 -5.23 1.19
CA SER A 82 0.57 -4.85 0.59
C SER A 82 0.61 -4.92 -0.92
N ILE A 83 1.64 -4.33 -1.54
CA ILE A 83 1.86 -4.40 -2.99
C ILE A 83 2.02 -5.88 -3.41
N GLY A 84 2.83 -6.66 -2.68
CA GLY A 84 3.07 -8.08 -2.92
C GLY A 84 1.79 -8.92 -2.96
N MET A 85 0.88 -8.65 -2.02
CA MET A 85 -0.41 -9.31 -1.89
C MET A 85 -1.51 -8.67 -2.76
N GLY A 86 -1.17 -7.67 -3.58
CA GLY A 86 -2.08 -7.01 -4.51
C GLY A 86 -3.10 -6.08 -3.86
N ALA A 87 -2.86 -5.63 -2.62
CA ALA A 87 -3.63 -4.56 -1.99
C ALA A 87 -3.05 -3.19 -2.37
N ILE A 88 -3.84 -2.14 -2.24
CA ILE A 88 -3.40 -0.75 -2.43
C ILE A 88 -2.91 -0.21 -1.08
N PRO A 89 -1.61 0.03 -0.89
CA PRO A 89 -1.15 0.70 0.31
C PRO A 89 -1.56 2.17 0.30
N ILE A 90 -1.93 2.67 1.48
CA ILE A 90 -2.16 4.09 1.77
C ILE A 90 -0.99 4.58 2.60
N VAL A 91 -0.27 5.59 2.10
CA VAL A 91 0.96 6.13 2.70
C VAL A 91 0.87 7.65 2.81
N LEU A 92 1.58 8.22 3.79
CA LEU A 92 1.81 9.66 3.82
C LEU A 92 2.77 10.07 2.72
N LYS A 93 2.57 11.28 2.19
CA LYS A 93 3.49 11.92 1.25
C LYS A 93 4.84 12.15 1.91
N THR A 94 5.89 11.60 1.30
CA THR A 94 7.29 11.74 1.71
C THR A 94 8.19 11.79 0.47
N GLU A 95 9.49 11.94 0.69
CA GLU A 95 10.53 11.90 -0.34
C GLU A 95 10.62 10.54 -1.05
N LEU A 96 9.96 9.49 -0.54
CA LEU A 96 9.86 8.18 -1.18
C LEU A 96 8.83 8.12 -2.30
N GLN A 97 8.01 9.16 -2.49
CA GLN A 97 6.98 9.20 -3.52
C GLN A 97 7.46 8.74 -4.92
N PRO A 98 8.65 9.13 -5.41
CA PRO A 98 9.16 8.67 -6.72
C PRO A 98 9.33 7.14 -6.84
N LEU A 99 9.47 6.43 -5.71
CA LEU A 99 9.49 4.96 -5.70
C LEU A 99 8.12 4.38 -6.06
N TYR A 100 7.04 5.13 -5.82
CA TYR A 100 5.66 4.69 -6.00
C TYR A 100 5.06 5.04 -7.37
N ASP A 101 5.74 5.86 -8.18
CA ASP A 101 5.27 6.30 -9.49
C ASP A 101 4.72 5.14 -10.34
N ASP A 102 3.63 5.37 -11.04
CA ASP A 102 2.93 4.42 -11.92
C ASP A 102 2.35 3.17 -11.22
N MET A 103 2.51 3.01 -9.91
CA MET A 103 1.82 1.97 -9.14
C MET A 103 0.54 2.54 -8.50
N PRO A 104 -0.51 1.73 -8.31
CA PRO A 104 -1.70 2.16 -7.60
C PRO A 104 -1.42 2.16 -6.08
N ILE A 105 -0.78 3.24 -5.62
CA ILE A 105 -0.50 3.56 -4.22
C ILE A 105 -1.21 4.87 -3.90
N MET A 106 -2.04 4.87 -2.85
CA MET A 106 -2.78 6.05 -2.44
C MET A 106 -1.89 6.87 -1.51
N VAL A 107 -1.25 7.90 -2.07
CA VAL A 107 -0.42 8.85 -1.32
C VAL A 107 -1.31 10.00 -0.84
N VAL A 108 -1.34 10.24 0.46
CA VAL A 108 -2.14 11.31 1.10
C VAL A 108 -1.23 12.29 1.83
N ASN A 109 -1.61 13.57 1.93
CA ASN A 109 -0.84 14.52 2.75
C ASN A 109 -1.23 14.38 4.23
N ASP A 110 -2.49 14.04 4.50
CA ASP A 110 -3.01 13.81 5.84
C ASP A 110 -3.95 12.60 5.88
N TRP A 111 -4.05 11.94 7.04
CA TRP A 111 -4.91 10.76 7.20
C TRP A 111 -6.40 11.09 7.06
N THR A 112 -6.80 12.35 7.29
CA THR A 112 -8.18 12.82 7.08
C THR A 112 -8.65 12.71 5.63
N GLU A 113 -7.72 12.60 4.66
CA GLU A 113 -8.03 12.34 3.25
C GLU A 113 -8.51 10.90 3.02
N VAL A 114 -8.34 9.99 3.99
CA VAL A 114 -8.69 8.58 3.87
C VAL A 114 -10.14 8.36 4.26
N THR A 115 -11.02 8.65 3.29
CA THR A 115 -12.47 8.37 3.38
C THR A 115 -12.86 7.24 2.43
N GLU A 116 -14.01 6.61 2.68
CA GLU A 116 -14.54 5.59 1.76
C GLU A 116 -14.76 6.14 0.35
N GLU A 117 -15.23 7.38 0.23
CA GLU A 117 -15.39 8.08 -1.04
C GLU A 117 -14.07 8.26 -1.77
N ASN A 118 -13.05 8.80 -1.09
CA ASN A 118 -11.74 9.04 -1.70
C ASN A 118 -11.04 7.73 -2.11
N MET A 119 -11.19 6.67 -1.31
CA MET A 119 -10.68 5.34 -1.68
C MET A 119 -11.38 4.79 -2.94
N LYS A 120 -12.71 4.90 -3.03
CA LYS A 120 -13.47 4.47 -4.23
C LYS A 120 -13.09 5.28 -5.47
N LYS A 121 -12.94 6.60 -5.31
CA LYS A 121 -12.50 7.50 -6.37
C LYS A 121 -11.09 7.13 -6.84
N PHE A 122 -10.16 6.94 -5.90
CA PHE A 122 -8.78 6.54 -6.21
C PHE A 122 -8.75 5.23 -7.02
N ALA A 123 -9.51 4.21 -6.61
CA ALA A 123 -9.56 2.94 -7.33
C ALA A 123 -10.12 3.10 -8.75
N SER A 124 -11.14 3.93 -8.92
CA SER A 124 -11.75 4.22 -10.23
C SER A 124 -10.80 4.97 -11.16
N ASP A 125 -10.15 6.02 -10.65
CA ASP A 125 -9.23 6.87 -11.42
C ASP A 125 -7.96 6.11 -11.84
N ASN A 126 -7.58 5.07 -11.11
CA ASN A 126 -6.37 4.28 -11.36
C ASN A 126 -6.66 2.92 -12.02
N ILE A 127 -7.86 2.70 -12.58
CA ILE A 127 -8.26 1.43 -13.22
C ILE A 127 -7.25 0.93 -14.27
N ASN A 128 -6.61 1.85 -14.99
CA ASN A 128 -5.58 1.56 -15.98
C ASN A 128 -4.28 0.97 -15.39
N ARG A 129 -4.12 1.03 -14.07
CA ARG A 129 -3.01 0.41 -13.31
C ARG A 129 -3.37 -0.97 -12.78
N PHE A 130 -4.40 -1.62 -13.33
CA PHE A 130 -4.80 -2.99 -12.97
C PHE A 130 -4.73 -3.89 -14.20
N SER A 131 -4.44 -5.17 -13.99
CA SER A 131 -4.62 -6.18 -15.03
C SER A 131 -6.11 -6.41 -15.30
N LYS A 132 -6.43 -7.11 -16.40
CA LYS A 132 -7.81 -7.55 -16.71
C LYS A 132 -8.44 -8.38 -15.58
N ASP A 133 -7.63 -9.11 -14.82
CA ASP A 133 -8.08 -9.91 -13.67
C ASP A 133 -8.29 -9.05 -12.40
N GLY A 134 -8.15 -7.73 -12.49
CA GLY A 134 -8.29 -6.80 -11.37
C GLY A 134 -7.12 -6.86 -10.40
N ILE A 135 -5.93 -7.18 -10.87
CA ILE A 135 -4.72 -7.28 -10.05
C ILE A 135 -3.88 -6.01 -10.24
N PRO A 136 -3.57 -5.25 -9.17
CA PRO A 136 -2.74 -4.05 -9.24
C PRO A 136 -1.39 -4.23 -9.95
N TRP A 137 -1.00 -3.26 -10.77
CA TRP A 137 0.30 -3.21 -11.43
C TRP A 137 1.42 -2.96 -10.41
N ARG A 138 2.45 -3.81 -10.42
CA ARG A 138 3.52 -3.82 -9.40
C ARG A 138 4.88 -4.30 -9.90
N PRO A 139 5.39 -3.80 -11.03
CA PRO A 139 6.66 -4.25 -11.59
C PRO A 139 7.84 -3.94 -10.68
N LYS A 140 7.72 -2.89 -9.85
CA LYS A 140 8.76 -2.41 -8.93
C LYS A 140 9.02 -3.35 -7.75
N LEU A 141 8.24 -4.43 -7.59
CA LEU A 141 8.60 -5.51 -6.66
C LEU A 141 9.78 -6.36 -7.15
N TRP A 142 10.00 -6.41 -8.46
CA TRP A 142 10.96 -7.33 -9.04
C TRP A 142 12.30 -6.66 -9.26
N LEU A 143 13.39 -7.31 -8.83
CA LEU A 143 14.77 -6.84 -9.03
C LEU A 143 15.05 -6.45 -10.49
N ARG A 144 14.47 -7.20 -11.44
CA ARG A 144 14.59 -6.92 -12.88
C ARG A 144 14.18 -5.51 -13.27
N TYR A 145 13.14 -4.95 -12.65
CA TYR A 145 12.72 -3.57 -12.90
C TYR A 145 13.84 -2.58 -12.53
N TRP A 146 14.41 -2.75 -11.34
CA TRP A 146 15.43 -1.86 -10.80
C TRP A 146 16.75 -1.96 -11.57
N ILE A 147 17.19 -3.18 -11.92
CA ILE A 147 18.37 -3.37 -12.78
C ILE A 147 18.18 -2.62 -14.10
N LYS A 148 17.01 -2.76 -14.75
CA LYS A 148 16.72 -2.04 -16.00
C LYS A 148 16.75 -0.53 -15.80
N LYS A 149 16.15 -0.01 -14.73
CA LYS A 149 16.16 1.43 -14.42
C LYS A 149 17.58 1.96 -14.22
N ILE A 150 18.37 1.31 -13.37
CA ILE A 150 19.76 1.70 -13.08
C ILE A 150 20.61 1.71 -14.34
N MET A 151 20.50 0.67 -15.18
CA MET A 151 21.27 0.58 -16.42
C MET A 151 20.87 1.68 -17.43
N ASN A 152 19.58 2.03 -17.48
CA ASN A 152 19.12 3.14 -18.32
C ASN A 152 19.67 4.49 -17.83
N GLU A 153 19.61 4.78 -16.54
CA GLU A 153 20.17 6.01 -15.97
C GLU A 153 21.68 6.11 -16.22
N LYS A 154 22.42 5.01 -16.01
CA LYS A 154 23.85 4.92 -16.34
C LYS A 154 24.12 5.28 -17.80
N ASN A 155 23.36 4.71 -18.73
CA ASN A 155 23.56 4.94 -20.17
C ASN A 155 23.22 6.39 -20.56
N ASN A 156 22.18 6.98 -19.97
CA ASN A 156 21.80 8.37 -20.18
C ASN A 156 22.89 9.31 -19.66
N TYR A 157 23.45 9.03 -18.47
CA TYR A 157 24.57 9.77 -17.93
C TYR A 157 25.77 9.74 -18.89
N ILE A 158 26.19 8.55 -19.35
CA ILE A 158 27.34 8.43 -20.26
C ILE A 158 27.14 9.24 -21.55
N LYS A 159 25.94 9.20 -22.16
CA LYS A 159 25.64 9.95 -23.39
C LYS A 159 25.69 11.47 -23.25
N ASN A 160 25.47 12.00 -22.06
CA ASN A 160 25.46 13.45 -21.83
C ASN A 160 26.87 14.02 -21.58
N PHE A 161 27.87 13.16 -21.37
CA PHE A 161 29.25 13.54 -21.03
C PHE A 161 30.29 12.93 -21.98
N CYS A 162 29.87 12.27 -23.05
CA CYS A 162 30.70 11.74 -24.14
C CYS A 162 30.11 12.20 -25.48
#